data_AF-A0ABD4XDW4-F1
#
_entry.id   AF-A0ABD4XDW4-F1
#
_cell.length_a   1.000
_cell.length_b   1.000
_cell.length_c   1.000
_cell.angle_alpha   90.00
_cell.angle_beta   90.00
_cell.angle_gamma   90.00
#
_symmetry.space_group_name_H-M   'P 1'
#
loop_
_entity.id
_entity.type
_entity.pdbx_description
1 polymer ?
#
loop_
_entity_poly.entity_id
_entity_poly.type
_entity_poly.pdbx_seq_one_letter_code
_entity_poly.pdbx_strand_id
1 'polypeptide(L)'
;MQGAEVVLAAPRGYCFDPKMLRRDAADGFALLPRCDLLGGPGFFGSRNAGVITATFGELPAKGRVPSVSDLAASTPGAHIVARRENGPLPLVKLDMPGHSAAGASPEHWRGAMVLEGHVIVLALYAPAKSPLLTERGAALLEQMAELTREASRPEPAPEEVAQRAPADRSPRRTASGALRPLARPDARTGHAGAPEGDSGGKLSLRKRIAGLFD
;
A
#
# COMPACT_ATOMS: atom_id res chain seq x y z
N MET A 1 20.49 17.22 1.63
CA MET A 1 20.20 15.77 1.69
C MET A 1 18.75 15.61 1.28
N GLN A 2 18.47 14.97 0.14
CA GLN A 2 17.10 14.59 -0.19
C GLN A 2 16.72 13.52 0.83
N GLY A 3 15.68 13.77 1.62
CA GLY A 3 15.19 12.80 2.61
C GLY A 3 14.76 11.54 1.87
N ALA A 4 15.13 10.37 2.39
CA ALA A 4 14.70 9.11 1.80
C ALA A 4 13.17 9.01 1.89
N GLU A 5 12.52 8.92 0.73
CA GLU A 5 11.06 8.91 0.62
C GLU A 5 10.55 7.46 0.56
N VAL A 6 9.63 7.13 1.47
CA VAL A 6 8.90 5.85 1.41
C VAL A 6 7.68 6.01 0.53
N VAL A 7 7.61 5.22 -0.55
CA VAL A 7 6.49 5.15 -1.48
C VAL A 7 5.77 3.81 -1.27
N LEU A 8 4.61 3.84 -0.60
CA LEU A 8 3.76 2.65 -0.48
C LEU A 8 3.15 2.30 -1.84
N ALA A 9 3.27 1.04 -2.24
CA ALA A 9 2.67 0.52 -3.47
C ALA A 9 1.60 -0.52 -3.16
N ALA A 10 0.42 -0.37 -3.75
CA ALA A 10 -0.69 -1.30 -3.56
C ALA A 10 -0.47 -2.61 -4.36
N PRO A 11 -0.81 -3.78 -3.82
CA PRO A 11 -0.80 -5.02 -4.59
C PRO A 11 -1.95 -5.05 -5.60
N ARG A 12 -1.87 -5.93 -6.60
CA ARG A 12 -2.89 -6.01 -7.66
C ARG A 12 -4.29 -6.24 -7.08
N GLY A 13 -5.26 -5.50 -7.60
CA GLY A 13 -6.67 -5.60 -7.18
C GLY A 13 -7.01 -4.82 -5.91
N TYR A 14 -6.03 -4.17 -5.27
CA TYR A 14 -6.20 -3.31 -4.12
C TYR A 14 -5.83 -1.88 -4.46
N CYS A 15 -6.58 -0.93 -3.90
CA CYS A 15 -6.43 0.48 -4.19
C CYS A 15 -6.43 1.28 -2.89
N PHE A 16 -5.62 2.32 -2.80
CA PHE A 16 -5.66 3.24 -1.67
C PHE A 16 -7.02 3.94 -1.62
N ASP A 17 -7.70 3.88 -0.47
CA ASP A 17 -8.90 4.68 -0.23
C ASP A 17 -8.48 6.11 0.16
N PRO A 18 -8.71 7.12 -0.70
CA PRO A 18 -8.31 8.49 -0.42
C PRO A 18 -9.04 9.08 0.79
N LYS A 19 -10.24 8.57 1.14
CA LYS A 19 -11.01 9.04 2.30
C LYS A 19 -10.45 8.52 3.63
N MET A 20 -9.66 7.45 3.56
CA MET A 20 -9.06 6.77 4.71
C MET A 20 -7.54 6.83 4.67
N LEU A 21 -6.97 7.72 3.86
CA LEU A 21 -5.55 8.04 3.84
C LEU A 21 -5.25 9.15 4.86
N ARG A 22 -4.26 8.91 5.72
CA ARG A 22 -3.72 9.87 6.68
C ARG A 22 -2.21 9.89 6.55
N ARG A 23 -1.66 11.10 6.43
CA ARG A 23 -0.22 11.34 6.39
C ARG A 23 0.06 12.54 7.28
N ASP A 24 0.76 12.29 8.37
CA ASP A 24 1.34 13.31 9.24
C ASP A 24 2.88 13.25 9.09
N ALA A 25 3.61 14.15 9.76
CA ALA A 25 5.06 14.25 9.57
C ALA A 25 5.84 13.01 10.04
N ALA A 26 5.35 12.34 11.09
CA ALA A 26 6.03 11.19 11.71
C ALA A 26 5.29 9.85 11.53
N ASP A 27 4.00 9.91 11.17
CA ASP A 27 3.11 8.74 11.15
C ASP A 27 2.17 8.78 9.94
N GLY A 28 1.62 7.64 9.57
CA GLY A 28 0.46 7.61 8.70
C GLY A 28 -0.26 6.28 8.63
N PHE A 29 -1.40 6.34 7.97
CA PHE A 29 -2.34 5.25 7.86
C PHE A 29 -2.94 5.24 6.45
N ALA A 30 -3.03 4.05 5.86
CA ALA A 30 -3.74 3.82 4.63
C ALA A 30 -4.66 2.61 4.77
N LEU A 31 -5.87 2.74 4.24
CA LEU A 31 -6.80 1.64 4.03
C LEU A 31 -6.79 1.28 2.55
N LEU A 32 -6.66 0.00 2.24
CA LEU A 32 -6.69 -0.50 0.89
C LEU A 32 -7.79 -1.58 0.79
N PRO A 33 -9.02 -1.22 0.41
CA PRO A 33 -10.00 -2.20 -0.02
C PRO A 33 -9.66 -2.72 -1.43
N ARG A 34 -10.45 -3.67 -1.91
CA ARG A 34 -10.40 -4.01 -3.34
C ARG A 34 -10.85 -2.83 -4.19
N CYS A 35 -10.20 -2.64 -5.34
CA CYS A 35 -10.48 -1.51 -6.23
C CYS A 35 -11.93 -1.47 -6.73
N ASP A 36 -12.56 -2.63 -6.95
CA ASP A 36 -13.95 -2.74 -7.42
C ASP A 36 -14.99 -2.31 -6.37
N LEU A 37 -14.57 -2.11 -5.12
CA LEU A 37 -15.40 -1.60 -4.03
C LEU A 37 -15.28 -0.08 -3.88
N LEU A 38 -14.30 0.55 -4.54
CA LEU A 38 -14.12 2.00 -4.56
C LEU A 38 -14.93 2.60 -5.72
N GLY A 39 -16.08 3.21 -5.44
CA GLY A 39 -16.72 4.16 -6.37
C GLY A 39 -18.14 3.86 -6.87
N GLY A 40 -18.93 3.00 -6.22
CA GLY A 40 -20.33 2.78 -6.62
C GLY A 40 -21.30 2.57 -5.46
N PRO A 41 -22.57 3.01 -5.56
CA PRO A 41 -23.60 2.65 -4.59
C PRO A 41 -23.86 1.13 -4.67
N GLY A 42 -23.53 0.42 -3.60
CA GLY A 42 -24.19 -0.83 -3.24
C GLY A 42 -23.98 -2.04 -4.15
N PHE A 43 -22.76 -2.33 -4.61
CA PHE A 43 -22.48 -3.69 -5.09
C PHE A 43 -22.22 -4.64 -3.91
N PHE A 44 -23.29 -4.93 -3.17
CA PHE A 44 -23.37 -5.98 -2.15
C PHE A 44 -23.23 -7.35 -2.84
N GLY A 45 -22.01 -7.73 -3.17
CA GLY A 45 -21.74 -8.98 -3.89
C GLY A 45 -20.42 -9.67 -3.56
N SER A 46 -19.42 -8.98 -3.01
CA SER A 46 -18.13 -9.62 -2.76
C SER A 46 -18.10 -10.26 -1.38
N ARG A 47 -18.64 -11.49 -1.30
CA ARG A 47 -18.57 -12.39 -0.14
C ARG A 47 -17.14 -12.79 0.29
N ASN A 48 -16.12 -12.06 -0.17
CA ASN A 48 -14.68 -12.31 0.02
C ASN A 48 -13.84 -11.02 0.01
N ALA A 49 -14.45 -9.86 0.27
CA ALA A 49 -13.72 -8.58 0.28
C ALA A 49 -12.78 -8.50 1.50
N GLY A 50 -11.52 -8.89 1.30
CA GLY A 50 -10.46 -8.58 2.24
C GLY A 50 -10.04 -7.12 2.14
N VAL A 51 -9.47 -6.62 3.22
CA VAL A 51 -9.00 -5.23 3.35
C VAL A 51 -7.61 -5.25 3.92
N ILE A 52 -6.72 -4.49 3.29
CA ILE A 52 -5.37 -4.26 3.81
C ILE A 52 -5.34 -2.92 4.54
N THR A 53 -4.68 -2.88 5.68
CA THR A 53 -4.28 -1.62 6.33
C THR A 53 -2.78 -1.53 6.34
N ALA A 54 -2.24 -0.36 6.03
CA ALA A 54 -0.84 -0.05 6.20
C ALA A 54 -0.71 1.10 7.22
N THR A 55 0.08 0.89 8.26
CA THR A 55 0.48 1.94 9.19
C THR A 55 1.97 2.11 9.12
N PHE A 56 2.45 3.35 9.05
CA PHE A 56 3.87 3.63 9.06
C PHE A 56 4.18 4.68 10.13
N GLY A 57 5.39 4.59 10.68
CA GLY A 57 5.89 5.54 11.65
C GLY A 57 7.41 5.58 11.64
N GLU A 58 8.01 6.64 12.18
CA GLU A 58 9.46 6.74 12.33
C GLU A 58 10.01 5.57 13.17
N LEU A 59 11.08 4.95 12.69
CA LEU A 59 11.83 3.97 13.45
C LEU A 59 12.60 4.69 14.56
N PRO A 60 12.43 4.32 15.85
CA PRO A 60 13.23 4.89 16.91
C PRO A 60 14.74 4.70 16.66
N ALA A 61 15.59 5.57 17.19
CA ALA A 61 17.05 5.53 16.94
C ALA A 61 17.74 4.18 17.28
N LYS A 62 17.14 3.36 18.15
CA LYS A 62 17.59 2.00 18.49
C LYS A 62 16.58 0.92 18.09
N GLY A 63 15.66 1.28 17.19
CA GLY A 63 14.62 0.41 16.69
C GLY A 63 15.20 -0.66 15.77
N ARG A 64 14.52 -1.80 15.73
CA ARG A 64 14.81 -2.90 14.79
C ARG A 64 13.54 -3.26 14.04
N VAL A 65 13.69 -4.06 12.98
CA VAL A 65 12.54 -4.71 12.34
C VAL A 65 11.74 -5.48 13.41
N PRO A 66 10.41 -5.27 13.51
CA PRO A 66 9.58 -6.03 14.41
C PRO A 66 9.65 -7.53 14.11
N SER A 67 9.86 -8.34 15.14
CA SER A 67 9.79 -9.79 15.04
C SER A 67 8.34 -10.24 15.06
N VAL A 68 8.09 -11.50 14.68
CA VAL A 68 6.77 -12.13 14.80
C VAL A 68 6.25 -12.10 16.26
N SER A 69 7.14 -12.18 17.24
CA SER A 69 6.78 -12.05 18.66
C SER A 69 6.38 -10.62 19.04
N ASP A 70 7.03 -9.59 18.49
CA ASP A 70 6.61 -8.19 18.70
C ASP A 70 5.25 -7.93 18.02
N LEU A 71 5.04 -8.48 16.82
CA LEU A 71 3.77 -8.39 16.10
C LEU A 71 2.63 -9.03 16.89
N ALA A 72 2.84 -10.21 17.48
CA ALA A 72 1.86 -10.84 18.35
C ALA A 72 1.61 -10.01 19.63
N ALA A 73 2.67 -9.49 20.26
CA ALA A 73 2.56 -8.67 21.47
C ALA A 73 1.83 -7.34 21.23
N SER A 74 1.88 -6.79 20.01
CA SER A 74 1.14 -5.57 19.63
C SER A 74 -0.39 -5.73 19.67
N THR A 75 -0.86 -6.96 19.90
CA THR A 75 -2.27 -7.32 19.87
C THR A 75 -2.63 -8.15 21.12
N PRO A 76 -2.74 -7.51 22.31
CA PRO A 76 -3.03 -8.22 23.56
C PRO A 76 -4.32 -9.04 23.47
N GLY A 77 -4.27 -10.30 23.90
CA GLY A 77 -5.41 -11.22 23.85
C GLY A 77 -5.54 -12.01 22.54
N ALA A 78 -4.66 -11.79 21.56
CA ALA A 78 -4.62 -12.61 20.35
C ALA A 78 -3.90 -13.95 20.58
N HIS A 79 -4.41 -15.00 19.94
CA HIS A 79 -3.74 -16.29 19.82
C HIS A 79 -2.98 -16.38 18.50
N ILE A 80 -1.79 -16.98 18.50
CA ILE A 80 -1.01 -17.17 17.28
C ILE A 80 -1.48 -18.44 16.58
N VAL A 81 -1.99 -18.29 15.37
CA VAL A 81 -2.46 -19.39 14.52
C VAL A 81 -1.34 -19.90 13.62
N ALA A 82 -0.52 -18.99 13.07
CA ALA A 82 0.59 -19.33 12.19
C ALA A 82 1.71 -18.29 12.25
N ARG A 83 2.93 -18.72 11.93
CA ARG A 83 4.13 -17.87 11.82
C ARG A 83 4.84 -18.10 10.48
N ARG A 84 5.40 -17.04 9.91
CA ARG A 84 6.21 -17.05 8.70
C ARG A 84 7.38 -16.09 8.91
N GLU A 85 8.54 -16.62 9.26
CA GLU A 85 9.70 -15.81 9.64
C GLU A 85 10.74 -15.71 8.51
N ASN A 86 10.73 -16.67 7.58
CA ASN A 86 11.77 -16.82 6.55
C ASN A 86 11.40 -16.21 5.19
N GLY A 87 10.48 -15.24 5.16
CA GLY A 87 9.98 -14.59 3.94
C GLY A 87 10.49 -13.16 3.77
N PRO A 88 10.17 -12.51 2.64
CA PRO A 88 10.49 -11.09 2.44
C PRO A 88 9.76 -10.18 3.43
N LEU A 89 8.72 -10.68 4.11
CA LEU A 89 8.02 -9.97 5.18
C LEU A 89 7.76 -10.96 6.32
N PRO A 90 8.31 -10.77 7.53
CA PRO A 90 7.92 -11.54 8.70
C PRO A 90 6.42 -11.36 8.97
N LEU A 91 5.70 -12.48 9.06
CA LEU A 91 4.25 -12.49 9.18
C LEU A 91 3.80 -13.39 10.33
N VAL A 92 2.71 -12.97 10.98
CA VAL A 92 1.96 -13.73 11.97
C VAL A 92 0.49 -13.76 11.58
N LYS A 93 -0.15 -14.93 11.70
CA LYS A 93 -1.60 -15.04 11.68
C LYS A 93 -2.09 -15.06 13.12
N LEU A 94 -2.99 -14.15 13.44
CA LEU A 94 -3.54 -13.97 14.77
C LEU A 94 -5.03 -14.29 14.75
N ASP A 95 -5.51 -15.01 15.77
CA ASP A 95 -6.92 -15.16 16.09
C ASP A 95 -7.26 -14.24 17.27
N MET A 96 -8.22 -13.34 17.05
CA MET A 96 -8.68 -12.34 18.02
C MET A 96 -10.19 -12.45 18.25
N PRO A 97 -10.63 -13.35 19.14
CA PRO A 97 -12.04 -13.46 19.46
C PRO A 97 -12.57 -12.14 20.05
N GLY A 98 -13.77 -11.73 19.61
CA GLY A 98 -14.48 -10.56 20.13
C GLY A 98 -14.00 -9.18 19.63
N HIS A 99 -12.98 -9.13 18.76
CA HIS A 99 -12.38 -7.88 18.28
C HIS A 99 -12.42 -7.72 16.75
N SER A 100 -13.31 -8.44 16.06
CA SER A 100 -13.54 -8.28 14.62
C SER A 100 -14.62 -7.23 14.35
N ALA A 101 -14.45 -6.47 13.26
CA ALA A 101 -15.56 -5.73 12.68
C ALA A 101 -16.67 -6.71 12.27
N ALA A 102 -17.91 -6.23 12.19
CA ALA A 102 -19.01 -7.01 11.59
C ALA A 102 -18.55 -7.57 10.23
N GLY A 103 -18.88 -8.82 9.91
CA GLY A 103 -18.46 -9.46 8.65
C GLY A 103 -16.99 -9.90 8.53
N ALA A 104 -16.08 -9.41 9.39
CA ALA A 104 -14.68 -9.84 9.40
C ALA A 104 -14.46 -11.09 10.27
N SER A 105 -13.53 -11.96 9.84
CA SER A 105 -13.01 -13.06 10.66
C SER A 105 -12.28 -12.52 11.89
N PRO A 106 -12.28 -13.23 13.04
CA PRO A 106 -11.37 -12.93 14.14
C PRO A 106 -9.91 -13.22 13.76
N GLU A 107 -9.70 -14.09 12.75
CA GLU A 107 -8.39 -14.36 12.19
C GLU A 107 -7.95 -13.28 11.19
N HIS A 108 -6.70 -12.83 11.30
CA HIS A 108 -6.10 -11.88 10.36
C HIS A 108 -4.58 -12.06 10.27
N TRP A 109 -4.00 -11.64 9.15
CA TRP A 109 -2.55 -11.60 8.99
C TRP A 109 -2.00 -10.25 9.42
N ARG A 110 -0.81 -10.25 10.04
CA ARG A 110 0.00 -9.06 10.32
C ARG A 110 1.45 -9.28 9.94
N GLY A 111 2.08 -8.27 9.39
CA GLY A 111 3.52 -8.26 9.10
C GLY A 111 4.11 -6.88 9.30
N ALA A 112 5.42 -6.81 9.41
CA ALA A 112 6.11 -5.52 9.44
C ALA A 112 7.48 -5.57 8.77
N MET A 113 7.87 -4.44 8.22
CA MET A 113 9.20 -4.21 7.65
C MET A 113 9.73 -2.86 8.09
N VAL A 114 11.05 -2.67 7.92
CA VAL A 114 11.68 -1.36 8.02
C VAL A 114 12.14 -0.95 6.63
N LEU A 115 11.90 0.30 6.26
CA LEU A 115 12.33 0.88 5.00
C LEU A 115 12.65 2.36 5.23
N GLU A 116 13.84 2.81 4.83
CA GLU A 116 14.27 4.22 4.92
C GLU A 116 14.00 4.87 6.29
N GLY A 117 14.34 4.18 7.38
CA GLY A 117 14.15 4.70 8.74
C GLY A 117 12.71 4.73 9.24
N HIS A 118 11.78 4.07 8.54
CA HIS A 118 10.38 3.93 8.96
C HIS A 118 10.03 2.47 9.24
N VAL A 119 9.20 2.22 10.25
CA VAL A 119 8.52 0.94 10.44
C VAL A 119 7.22 0.98 9.67
N ILE A 120 6.97 -0.02 8.84
CA ILE A 120 5.72 -0.20 8.11
C ILE A 120 5.09 -1.50 8.60
N VAL A 121 3.90 -1.40 9.21
CA VAL A 121 3.09 -2.53 9.65
C VAL A 121 1.93 -2.70 8.68
N LEU A 122 1.79 -3.91 8.16
CA LEU A 122 0.72 -4.30 7.26
C LEU A 122 -0.21 -5.28 7.98
N ALA A 123 -1.51 -5.15 7.81
CA ALA A 123 -2.48 -6.13 8.26
C ALA A 123 -3.50 -6.43 7.17
N LEU A 124 -3.92 -7.69 7.07
CA LEU A 124 -4.95 -8.15 6.15
C LEU A 124 -6.10 -8.78 6.93
N TYR A 125 -7.25 -8.14 6.84
CA TYR A 125 -8.52 -8.62 7.39
C TYR A 125 -9.36 -9.21 6.26
N ALA A 126 -10.09 -10.28 6.54
CA ALA A 126 -10.98 -10.89 5.55
C ALA A 126 -12.17 -11.58 6.23
N PRO A 127 -13.27 -11.83 5.50
CA PRO A 127 -14.38 -12.63 6.00
C PRO A 127 -13.96 -14.05 6.37
N ALA A 128 -14.72 -14.67 7.27
CA ALA A 128 -14.53 -16.08 7.61
C ALA A 128 -14.57 -16.95 6.33
N LYS A 129 -13.72 -17.99 6.28
CA LYS A 129 -13.55 -18.89 5.12
C LYS A 129 -12.98 -18.24 3.85
N SER A 130 -12.61 -16.95 3.88
CA SER A 130 -11.94 -16.32 2.74
C SER A 130 -10.59 -16.98 2.45
N PRO A 131 -10.22 -17.19 1.18
CA PRO A 131 -8.87 -17.64 0.81
C PRO A 131 -7.76 -16.71 1.32
N LEU A 132 -8.08 -15.44 1.62
CA LEU A 132 -7.15 -14.47 2.19
C LEU A 132 -6.75 -14.78 3.64
N LEU A 133 -7.42 -15.72 4.31
CA LEU A 133 -7.00 -16.25 5.62
C LEU A 133 -5.97 -17.39 5.50
N THR A 134 -5.60 -17.78 4.28
CA THR A 134 -4.60 -18.83 4.00
C THR A 134 -3.27 -18.20 3.57
N GLU A 135 -2.35 -19.03 3.06
CA GLU A 135 -1.10 -18.59 2.41
C GLU A 135 -1.31 -17.55 1.31
N ARG A 136 -2.47 -17.54 0.66
CA ARG A 136 -2.76 -16.50 -0.35
C ARG A 136 -2.77 -15.09 0.25
N GLY A 137 -3.23 -14.95 1.50
CA GLY A 137 -3.18 -13.66 2.20
C GLY A 137 -1.78 -13.27 2.63
N ALA A 138 -0.98 -14.23 3.10
CA ALA A 138 0.43 -14.02 3.40
C ALA A 138 1.20 -13.55 2.16
N ALA A 139 1.07 -14.27 1.04
CA ALA A 139 1.70 -13.93 -0.23
C ALA A 139 1.27 -12.56 -0.78
N LEU A 140 0.01 -12.16 -0.54
CA LEU A 140 -0.48 -10.82 -0.91
C LEU A 140 0.24 -9.70 -0.14
N LEU A 141 0.46 -9.88 1.17
CA LEU A 141 1.20 -8.92 1.98
C LEU A 141 2.69 -8.89 1.64
N GLU A 142 3.29 -10.06 1.35
CA GLU A 142 4.67 -10.14 0.86
C GLU A 142 4.84 -9.43 -0.49
N GLN A 143 3.90 -9.60 -1.42
CA GLN A 143 3.89 -8.86 -2.68
C GLN A 143 3.82 -7.35 -2.45
N MET A 144 2.94 -6.89 -1.56
CA MET A 144 2.84 -5.46 -1.23
C MET A 144 4.15 -4.91 -0.65
N ALA A 145 4.80 -5.68 0.24
CA ALA A 145 6.08 -5.30 0.82
C ALA A 145 7.16 -5.16 -0.26
N GLU A 146 7.24 -6.08 -1.21
CA GLU A 146 8.23 -6.01 -2.29
C GLU A 146 7.96 -4.83 -3.24
N LEU A 147 6.71 -4.66 -3.68
CA LEU A 147 6.34 -3.51 -4.53
C LEU A 147 6.67 -2.17 -3.86
N THR A 148 6.47 -2.09 -2.54
CA THR A 148 6.79 -0.89 -1.75
C THR A 148 8.29 -0.64 -1.70
N ARG A 149 9.11 -1.68 -1.54
CA ARG A 149 10.57 -1.54 -1.60
C ARG A 149 11.01 -1.06 -2.97
N GLU A 150 10.51 -1.70 -4.03
CA GLU A 150 10.82 -1.33 -5.41
C GLU A 150 10.45 0.12 -5.71
N ALA A 151 9.25 0.55 -5.31
CA ALA A 151 8.76 1.91 -5.50
C ALA A 151 9.54 2.96 -4.69
N SER A 152 10.17 2.56 -3.57
CA SER A 152 10.98 3.45 -2.74
C SER A 152 12.46 3.42 -3.09
N ARG A 153 12.89 2.67 -4.12
CA ARG A 153 14.30 2.67 -4.54
C ARG A 153 14.63 4.05 -5.11
N PRO A 154 15.76 4.65 -4.70
CA PRO A 154 16.25 5.86 -5.36
C PRO A 154 16.43 5.61 -6.85
N GLU A 155 15.98 6.54 -7.70
CA GLU A 155 16.38 6.49 -9.11
C GLU A 155 17.91 6.54 -9.20
N PRO A 156 18.53 5.70 -10.04
CA PRO A 156 19.98 5.74 -10.22
C PRO A 156 20.37 7.14 -10.70
N ALA A 157 21.35 7.75 -10.03
CA ALA A 157 21.83 9.07 -10.40
C ALA A 157 22.25 9.09 -11.89
N PRO A 158 21.92 10.15 -12.66
CA PRO A 158 22.22 10.24 -14.08
C PRO A 158 23.71 10.06 -14.47
N GLU A 159 24.64 10.12 -13.52
CA GLU A 159 26.09 10.00 -13.78
C GLU A 159 26.56 8.57 -14.10
N GLU A 160 25.85 7.51 -13.69
CA GLU A 160 26.31 6.13 -13.90
C GLU A 160 25.88 5.55 -15.25
N VAL A 161 24.86 6.12 -15.90
CA VAL A 161 24.43 5.71 -17.25
C VAL A 161 25.36 6.29 -18.33
N ALA A 162 26.00 7.43 -18.07
CA ALA A 162 26.93 8.07 -19.01
C ALA A 162 28.30 7.36 -19.12
N GLN A 163 28.70 6.60 -18.11
CA GLN A 163 30.02 5.93 -18.09
C GLN A 163 30.00 4.52 -18.67
N ARG A 164 28.83 3.99 -19.03
CA ARG A 164 28.68 2.64 -19.62
C ARG A 164 28.41 2.65 -21.13
N ALA A 165 28.42 3.80 -21.77
CA ALA A 165 28.42 3.88 -23.23
C ALA A 165 29.81 3.47 -23.76
N PRO A 166 29.93 2.42 -24.60
CA PRO A 166 31.18 2.16 -25.28
C PRO A 166 31.42 3.29 -26.30
N ALA A 167 32.54 3.99 -26.11
CA ALA A 167 33.08 4.92 -27.09
C ALA A 167 33.67 4.14 -28.27
N ASP A 168 32.83 3.74 -29.23
CA ASP A 168 33.28 3.59 -30.62
C ASP A 168 32.11 3.58 -31.62
N ARG A 169 31.84 4.74 -32.21
CA ARG A 169 31.76 4.96 -33.67
C ARG A 169 31.09 6.28 -34.00
N SER A 170 31.80 7.11 -34.74
CA SER A 170 31.24 8.12 -35.64
C SER A 170 31.94 8.00 -36.99
N PRO A 171 31.38 8.54 -38.08
CA PRO A 171 30.00 8.44 -38.54
C PRO A 171 29.94 7.95 -40.00
N ARG A 172 28.84 7.35 -40.45
CA ARG A 172 28.58 7.22 -41.90
C ARG A 172 27.33 8.01 -42.27
N ARG A 173 27.59 9.11 -42.98
CA ARG A 173 26.63 10.01 -43.60
C ARG A 173 25.92 9.27 -44.75
N THR A 174 24.60 9.34 -44.82
CA THR A 174 23.87 9.54 -46.09
C THR A 174 22.42 9.94 -45.81
N ALA A 175 21.96 10.88 -46.62
CA ALA A 175 20.69 11.58 -46.49
C ALA A 175 19.52 10.79 -47.06
N SER A 176 18.33 11.23 -46.68
CA SER A 176 17.14 11.46 -47.52
C SER A 176 15.89 10.76 -46.98
N GLY A 177 14.82 11.54 -46.83
CA GLY A 177 13.49 11.02 -46.50
C GLY A 177 12.73 11.93 -45.55
N ALA A 178 12.35 13.11 -46.03
CA ALA A 178 11.40 13.98 -45.36
C ALA A 178 10.05 13.26 -45.21
N LEU A 179 9.57 13.08 -43.99
CA LEU A 179 8.15 12.87 -43.68
C LEU A 179 7.82 13.61 -42.38
N ARG A 180 7.37 14.87 -42.53
CA ARG A 180 6.59 15.58 -41.52
C ARG A 180 5.11 15.31 -41.77
N PRO A 181 4.35 14.87 -40.75
CA PRO A 181 2.95 15.26 -40.64
C PRO A 181 2.73 16.32 -39.55
N LEU A 182 1.77 17.19 -39.84
CA LEU A 182 1.50 18.47 -39.19
C LEU A 182 0.91 18.35 -37.78
N ALA A 183 1.27 19.29 -36.92
CA ALA A 183 0.51 19.63 -35.72
C ALA A 183 -0.83 20.29 -36.11
N ARG A 184 -1.89 19.99 -35.38
CA ARG A 184 -3.17 20.73 -35.42
C ARG A 184 -3.28 21.63 -34.18
N PRO A 185 -3.82 22.86 -34.30
CA PRO A 185 -3.79 23.87 -33.24
C PRO A 185 -4.91 23.71 -32.19
N ASP A 186 -4.71 24.46 -31.10
CA ASP A 186 -5.44 24.56 -29.82
C ASP A 186 -6.97 24.67 -29.84
N ALA A 187 -7.58 24.25 -28.71
CA ALA A 187 -8.73 24.95 -28.15
C ALA A 187 -8.70 24.91 -26.61
N ARG A 188 -8.53 26.08 -25.98
CA ARG A 188 -8.81 26.36 -24.56
C ARG A 188 -10.27 26.77 -24.38
N THR A 189 -10.93 26.25 -23.35
CA THR A 189 -11.91 26.89 -22.43
C THR A 189 -12.42 25.77 -21.51
N GLY A 190 -12.42 25.80 -20.18
CA GLY A 190 -12.62 26.88 -19.22
C GLY A 190 -14.06 26.83 -18.71
N HIS A 191 -14.32 26.23 -17.54
CA HIS A 191 -15.40 26.66 -16.62
C HIS A 191 -15.21 26.13 -15.18
N ALA A 192 -15.54 27.01 -14.25
CA ALA A 192 -15.38 26.93 -12.81
C ALA A 192 -16.59 26.27 -12.11
N GLY A 193 -16.42 25.94 -10.82
CA GLY A 193 -17.54 25.78 -9.88
C GLY A 193 -17.25 24.86 -8.69
N ALA A 194 -16.81 25.46 -7.57
CA ALA A 194 -17.00 24.89 -6.23
C ALA A 194 -18.47 25.03 -5.81
N PRO A 195 -18.93 24.29 -4.78
CA PRO A 195 -18.99 24.94 -3.47
C PRO A 195 -18.54 24.08 -2.28
N GLU A 196 -18.24 24.82 -1.21
CA GLU A 196 -18.00 24.44 0.18
C GLU A 196 -19.13 23.64 0.83
N GLY A 197 -18.78 22.94 1.91
CA GLY A 197 -19.70 22.68 3.02
C GLY A 197 -19.67 21.25 3.55
N ASP A 198 -18.87 21.01 4.58
CA ASP A 198 -19.37 20.93 5.96
C ASP A 198 -18.55 19.98 6.83
N SER A 199 -18.11 20.58 7.94
CA SER A 199 -17.55 20.00 9.14
C SER A 199 -18.47 18.97 9.80
N GLY A 200 -17.93 17.82 10.23
CA GLY A 200 -18.75 16.92 11.03
C GLY A 200 -18.07 15.66 11.55
N GLY A 201 -17.44 15.78 12.73
CA GLY A 201 -17.38 14.69 13.70
C GLY A 201 -16.18 13.73 13.60
N LYS A 202 -15.33 13.77 14.64
CA LYS A 202 -14.35 12.72 14.96
C LYS A 202 -15.07 11.42 15.32
N LEU A 203 -15.55 10.68 14.33
CA LEU A 203 -16.02 9.31 14.47
C LEU A 203 -14.80 8.40 14.70
N SER A 204 -14.81 7.70 15.84
CA SER A 204 -13.75 6.79 16.26
C SER A 204 -13.49 5.71 15.21
N LEU A 205 -12.22 5.28 15.11
CA LEU A 205 -11.71 4.30 14.13
C LEU A 205 -12.58 3.03 14.03
N ARG A 206 -13.15 2.58 15.16
CA ARG A 206 -14.05 1.42 15.25
C ARG A 206 -15.32 1.55 14.40
N LYS A 207 -15.88 2.76 14.29
CA LYS A 207 -17.14 3.00 13.57
C LYS A 207 -16.97 3.18 12.06
N ARG A 208 -15.74 3.45 11.61
CA ARG A 208 -15.38 3.62 10.19
C ARG A 208 -15.07 2.29 9.48
N ILE A 209 -14.62 1.29 10.24
CA ILE A 209 -14.28 -0.04 9.70
C ILE A 209 -15.52 -0.94 9.59
N ALA A 210 -16.55 -0.72 10.41
CA ALA A 210 -17.75 -1.56 10.45
C ALA A 210 -18.47 -1.66 9.09
N GLY A 211 -18.71 -0.54 8.41
CA GLY A 211 -19.42 -0.51 7.13
C GLY A 211 -18.61 -0.98 5.92
N LEU A 212 -17.40 -1.51 6.12
CA LEU A 212 -16.53 -2.01 5.04
C LEU A 212 -16.78 -3.49 4.71
N PHE A 213 -17.54 -4.16 5.56
CA PHE A 213 -17.78 -5.61 5.53
C PHE A 213 -19.28 -5.98 5.56
N ASP A 214 -20.16 -4.98 5.62
CA ASP A 214 -21.62 -5.11 5.58
C ASP A 214 -22.14 -5.09 4.13
#